data_AF-A0A1H5U2E7-F1
#
_entry.id   AF-A0A1H5U2E7-F1
#
_cell.length_a   1.000
_cell.length_b   1.000
_cell.length_c   1.000
_cell.angle_alpha   90.00
_cell.angle_beta   90.00
_cell.angle_gamma   90.00
#
_symmetry.space_group_name_H-M   'P 1'
#
loop_
_entity.id
_entity.type
_entity.pdbx_description
1 polymer ?
#
loop_
_entity_poly.entity_id
_entity_poly.type
_entity_poly.pdbx_seq_one_letter_code
_entity_poly.pdbx_strand_id
1 'polypeptide(L)' 'MSEPTKCAHELCTCTCPPGEKYCCQLCEDSSDTMTLSCDCRHTECGGEM' A
#
# COMPACT_ATOMS: atom_id res chain seq x y z
N MET A 1 -8.01 -4.30 20.04
CA MET A 1 -8.58 -4.18 18.68
C MET A 1 -7.51 -3.52 17.86
N SER A 2 -6.94 -4.21 16.87
CA SER A 2 -5.93 -3.59 16.04
C SER A 2 -6.64 -2.94 14.85
N GLU A 3 -6.49 -1.63 14.72
CA GLU A 3 -7.21 -0.82 13.74
C GLU A 3 -6.56 -1.00 12.36
N PRO A 4 -7.34 -1.00 11.27
CA PRO A 4 -6.78 -1.04 9.92
C PRO A 4 -5.91 0.20 9.72
N THR A 5 -4.66 -0.02 9.33
CA THR A 5 -3.68 1.04 9.14
C THR A 5 -3.52 1.34 7.66
N LYS A 6 -3.38 2.61 7.29
CA LYS A 6 -3.07 2.97 5.90
C LYS A 6 -1.70 2.37 5.50
N CYS A 7 -1.59 1.95 4.24
CA CYS A 7 -0.32 1.55 3.64
C CYS A 7 0.73 2.65 3.83
N ALA A 8 1.93 2.24 4.24
CA ALA A 8 3.06 3.12 4.53
C ALA A 8 3.72 3.68 3.26
N HIS A 9 3.35 3.19 2.07
CA HIS A 9 3.79 3.76 0.81
C HIS A 9 3.08 5.10 0.57
N GLU A 10 3.85 6.17 0.39
CA GLU A 10 3.35 7.56 0.40
C GLU A 10 2.27 7.82 -0.65
N LEU A 11 2.46 7.23 -1.83
CA LEU A 11 1.54 7.32 -2.97
C LEU A 11 0.44 6.25 -2.96
N CYS A 12 0.44 5.36 -1.96
CA CYS A 12 -0.56 4.31 -1.82
C CYS A 12 -1.70 4.80 -0.93
N THR A 13 -2.93 4.52 -1.36
CA THR A 13 -4.17 4.84 -0.63
C THR A 13 -4.79 3.63 0.03
N CYS A 14 -4.25 2.43 -0.17
CA CYS A 14 -4.78 1.20 0.40
C CYS A 14 -4.78 1.19 1.92
N THR A 15 -5.77 0.51 2.48
CA THR A 15 -5.79 0.08 3.87
C THR A 15 -5.15 -1.29 4.03
N CYS A 16 -4.35 -1.44 5.08
CA CYS A 16 -3.67 -2.66 5.44
C CYS A 16 -4.37 -3.29 6.64
N PRO A 17 -4.41 -4.63 6.70
CA PRO A 17 -4.83 -5.32 7.89
C PRO A 17 -3.92 -4.94 9.07
N PRO A 18 -4.48 -4.99 10.28
CA PRO A 18 -3.73 -4.60 11.46
C PRO A 18 -2.47 -5.43 11.68
N GLY A 19 -1.34 -4.74 11.84
CA GLY A 19 -0.03 -5.38 12.04
C GLY A 19 0.81 -5.42 10.75
N GLU A 20 0.20 -5.15 9.60
CA GLU A 20 0.92 -4.95 8.34
C GLU A 20 1.07 -3.46 8.04
N LYS A 21 2.27 -3.08 7.61
CA LYS A 21 2.59 -1.70 7.21
C LYS A 21 2.27 -1.43 5.74
N TYR A 22 2.26 -2.47 4.91
CA TYR A 22 2.10 -2.36 3.47
C TYR A 22 0.96 -3.25 3.01
N CYS A 23 0.24 -2.82 1.99
CA CYS A 23 -0.92 -3.57 1.51
C CYS A 23 -0.51 -4.84 0.73
N CYS A 24 0.72 -4.85 0.22
CA CYS A 24 1.32 -5.95 -0.54
C CYS A 24 2.85 -5.77 -0.57
N GLN A 25 3.58 -6.82 -0.93
CA GLN A 25 5.05 -6.78 -1.08
C GLN A 25 5.52 -5.73 -2.09
N LEU A 26 4.72 -5.42 -3.12
CA LEU A 26 5.09 -4.37 -4.07
C LEU A 26 5.23 -3.00 -3.40
N CYS A 27 4.34 -2.66 -2.47
CA CYS A 27 4.44 -1.41 -1.72
C CYS A 27 5.58 -1.43 -0.71
N GLU A 28 5.94 -2.60 -0.18
CA GLU A 28 7.09 -2.75 0.71
C GLU A 28 8.40 -2.52 -0.03
N ASP A 29 8.59 -3.21 -1.17
CA ASP A 29 9.76 -3.07 -2.04
C ASP A 29 9.84 -1.66 -2.64
N SER A 30 8.71 -1.15 -3.13
CA SER A 30 8.64 0.21 -3.69
C SER A 30 8.78 1.31 -2.64
N SER A 31 8.66 1.02 -1.34
CA SER A 31 8.76 2.07 -0.31
C SER A 31 10.18 2.60 -0.13
N ASP A 32 11.19 1.80 -0.47
CA ASP A 32 12.59 2.23 -0.46
C ASP A 32 12.99 2.88 -1.80
N THR A 33 12.33 2.50 -2.89
CA THR A 33 12.56 3.10 -4.21
C THR A 33 11.73 4.36 -4.39
N MET A 34 12.35 5.46 -4.86
CA MET A 34 11.63 6.70 -5.16
C MET A 34 10.75 6.55 -6.41
N THR A 35 9.59 5.92 -6.24
CA THR A 35 8.61 5.69 -7.29
C THR A 35 7.70 6.91 -7.45
N LEU A 36 7.32 7.21 -8.69
CA LEU A 36 6.41 8.31 -9.01
C LEU A 36 4.94 7.92 -8.85
N SER A 37 4.64 6.63 -8.71
CA SER A 37 3.29 6.08 -8.60
C SER A 37 3.28 4.78 -7.79
N CYS A 38 2.14 4.49 -7.16
CA CYS A 38 1.90 3.19 -6.54
C CYS A 38 1.33 2.21 -7.57
N ASP A 39 1.99 1.07 -7.77
CA ASP A 39 1.60 0.04 -8.75
C ASP A 39 0.96 -1.19 -8.09
N CYS A 40 0.49 -1.09 -6.85
CA CYS A 40 -0.08 -2.24 -6.11
C CYS A 40 -1.34 -2.83 -6.75
N ARG A 41 -1.90 -2.18 -7.78
CA ARG A 41 -3.07 -2.62 -8.56
C ARG A 41 -4.31 -2.91 -7.73
N HIS A 42 -4.35 -2.44 -6.49
CA HIS A 42 -5.52 -2.55 -5.66
C HIS A 42 -6.58 -1.53 -6.07
N THR A 43 -7.86 -1.90 -5.94
CA THR A 43 -9.00 -1.04 -6.27
C THR A 43 -8.93 0.31 -5.55
N GLU A 44 -8.52 0.34 -4.28
CA GLU A 44 -8.32 1.60 -3.53
C GLU A 44 -7.24 2.53 -4.13
N CYS A 45 -6.25 1.96 -4.82
CA CYS A 45 -5.17 2.68 -5.50
C CYS A 45 -5.47 2.93 -6.98
N GLY A 46 -6.69 2.65 -7.45
CA GLY A 46 -7.08 2.82 -8.85
C GLY A 46 -6.67 1.64 -9.76
N GLY A 47 -6.32 0.50 -9.18
CA GLY A 47 -6.13 -0.73 -9.95
C GLY A 47 -7.45 -1.40 -10.33
N GLU A 48 -7.44 -2.07 -11.47
CA GLU A 48 -8.58 -2.82 -11.99
C GLU A 48 -8.47 -4.28 -11.50
N MET A 49 -8.99 -4.59 -10.32
CA MET A 49 -9.12 -5.97 -9.83
C MET A 49 -10.43 -6.19 -9.10
#